data_AF-A0A380CYV2-F1
#
_entry.id   AF-A0A380CYV2-F1
#
_cell.length_a   1.000
_cell.length_b   1.000
_cell.length_c   1.000
_cell.angle_alpha   90.00
_cell.angle_beta   90.00
_cell.angle_gamma   90.00
#
_symmetry.space_group_name_H-M   'P 1'
#
loop_
_entity.id
_entity.type
_entity.pdbx_description
1 polymer ?
#
loop_
_entity_poly.entity_id
_entity_poly.type
_entity_poly.pdbx_seq_one_letter_code
_entity_poly.pdbx_strand_id
1 'polypeptide(L)' 'MLIIDSPSTNAYFNIASEEYLLYKYPKEDIFLLYVNAPSIIVGKFQNTLAEINLDYVREQHIKVVRRMSGGGRYITIQEI' A
#
# COMPACT_ATOMS: atom_id res chain seq x y z
N MET A 1 16.63 15.15 7.48
CA MET A 1 15.62 14.68 6.53
C MET A 1 16.26 13.73 5.53
N LEU A 2 15.94 12.45 5.62
CA LEU A 2 16.39 11.38 4.71
C LEU A 2 15.35 11.20 3.61
N ILE A 3 15.78 11.10 2.36
CA ILE A 3 14.89 10.83 1.21
C ILE A 3 15.21 9.42 0.70
N ILE A 4 14.18 8.58 0.61
CA ILE A 4 14.26 7.22 0.12
C ILE A 4 13.37 7.12 -1.12
N ASP A 5 14.00 6.86 -2.26
CA ASP A 5 13.30 6.52 -3.50
C ASP A 5 13.34 5.00 -3.67
N SER A 6 12.20 4.33 -3.44
CA SER A 6 12.11 2.88 -3.48
C SER A 6 11.85 2.39 -4.91
N PRO A 7 12.73 1.54 -5.49
CA PRO A 7 12.51 0.98 -6.82
C PRO A 7 11.45 -0.13 -6.84
N SER A 8 10.92 -0.52 -5.69
CA SER A 8 9.96 -1.61 -5.58
C SER A 8 8.57 -1.17 -6.02
N THR A 9 7.97 -1.97 -6.91
CA THR A 9 6.55 -1.85 -7.29
C THR A 9 5.63 -2.77 -6.52
N ASN A 10 6.16 -3.54 -5.57
CA ASN A 10 5.36 -4.52 -4.83
C ASN A 10 4.64 -3.88 -3.65
N ALA A 11 3.30 -3.79 -3.75
CA ALA A 11 2.45 -3.25 -2.69
C ALA A 11 2.69 -3.85 -1.29
N TYR A 12 2.91 -5.16 -1.19
CA TYR A 12 3.21 -5.78 0.11
C TYR A 12 4.50 -5.26 0.73
N PHE A 13 5.55 -5.14 -0.09
CA PHE A 13 6.85 -4.65 0.36
C PHE A 13 6.80 -3.16 0.69
N ASN A 14 6.12 -2.38 -0.13
CA ASN A 14 6.05 -0.93 0.07
C ASN A 14 5.29 -0.57 1.35
N ILE A 15 4.15 -1.20 1.62
CA ILE A 15 3.42 -1.00 2.87
C ILE A 15 4.21 -1.52 4.08
N ALA A 16 4.89 -2.66 3.95
CA ALA A 16 5.75 -3.17 5.02
C ALA A 16 6.95 -2.24 5.29
N SER A 17 7.52 -1.61 4.26
CA SER A 17 8.63 -0.67 4.38
C SER A 17 8.18 0.63 5.04
N GLU A 18 7.02 1.17 4.67
CA GLU A 18 6.39 2.31 5.34
C GLU A 18 6.22 2.03 6.85
N GLU A 19 5.61 0.90 7.19
CA GLU A 19 5.39 0.50 8.59
C GLU A 19 6.71 0.32 9.34
N TYR A 20 7.68 -0.37 8.73
CA TYR A 20 8.98 -0.60 9.33
C TYR A 20 9.71 0.71 9.64
N LEU A 21 9.79 1.62 8.68
CA LEU A 21 10.48 2.89 8.85
C LEU A 21 9.84 3.74 9.94
N LEU A 22 8.50 3.75 9.99
CA LEU A 22 7.73 4.46 11.02
C LEU A 22 8.04 3.95 12.43
N TYR A 23 8.09 2.63 12.64
CA TYR A 23 8.34 2.05 13.96
C TYR A 23 9.81 2.00 14.36
N LYS A 24 10.71 1.78 13.38
CA LYS A 24 12.15 1.64 13.63
C LYS A 24 12.82 2.99 13.89
N TYR A 25 12.37 4.04 13.21
CA TYR A 25 13.00 5.37 13.23
C TYR A 25 12.02 6.50 13.57
N PRO A 26 11.34 6.46 14.72
CA PRO A 26 10.24 7.38 15.05
C PRO A 26 10.67 8.84 15.28
N LYS A 27 11.98 9.12 15.37
CA LYS A 27 12.53 10.46 15.61
C LYS A 27 13.22 11.06 14.37
N GLU A 28 13.28 10.29 13.29
CA GLU A 28 13.96 10.69 12.05
C GLU A 28 12.93 11.22 11.07
N ASP A 29 13.24 12.35 10.43
CA ASP A 29 12.43 12.87 9.34
C ASP A 29 12.75 12.08 8.07
N ILE A 30 11.88 11.15 7.69
CA ILE A 30 12.03 10.29 6.51
C ILE A 30 10.95 10.63 5.49
N PHE A 31 11.37 10.86 4.24
CA PHE A 31 10.50 11.02 3.09
C PHE A 31 10.66 9.82 2.16
N LEU A 32 9.64 8.95 2.12
CA LEU A 32 9.63 7.73 1.31
C LEU A 32 8.76 7.94 0.07
N LEU A 33 9.33 7.70 -1.11
CA LEU A 33 8.62 7.61 -2.38
C LEU A 33 8.58 6.16 -2.83
N TYR A 34 7.40 5.70 -3.23
CA TYR A 34 7.23 4.41 -3.90
C TYR A 34 6.00 4.47 -4.80
N VAL A 35 5.99 3.60 -5.80
CA VAL A 35 4.83 3.42 -6.69
C VAL A 35 4.44 1.96 -6.63
N ASN A 36 3.15 1.66 -6.48
CA ASN A 36 2.69 0.28 -6.51
C ASN A 36 2.27 -0.13 -7.93
N ALA A 37 2.59 -1.37 -8.30
CA ALA A 37 1.89 -2.07 -9.38
C ALA A 37 0.38 -2.15 -9.07
N PRO A 38 -0.49 -2.43 -10.05
CA PRO A 38 -1.94 -2.49 -9.88
C PRO A 38 -2.35 -3.26 -8.61
N SER A 39 -2.92 -2.52 -7.66
CA SER A 39 -3.20 -3.03 -6.32
C SER A 39 -4.33 -2.25 -5.65
N ILE A 40 -5.03 -2.94 -4.76
CA ILE A 40 -6.08 -2.36 -3.93
C ILE A 40 -5.53 -2.19 -2.52
N ILE A 41 -5.49 -0.95 -2.05
CA ILE A 41 -5.07 -0.63 -0.68
C ILE A 41 -6.31 -0.31 0.15
N VAL A 42 -6.58 -1.16 1.13
CA VAL A 42 -7.74 -1.06 2.01
C VAL A 42 -7.33 -0.36 3.31
N GLY A 43 -8.17 0.54 3.80
CA GLY A 43 -7.95 1.24 5.06
C GLY A 43 -8.04 0.29 6.26
N LYS A 44 -7.37 0.65 7.37
CA LYS A 44 -7.26 -0.19 8.57
C LYS A 44 -8.58 -0.73 9.09
N PHE A 45 -9.67 0.03 9.02
CA PHE A 45 -10.97 -0.32 9.60
C PHE A 45 -12.04 -0.75 8.59
N GLN A 46 -11.71 -0.87 7.30
CA GLN A 46 -12.69 -1.25 6.29
C GLN A 46 -12.89 -2.76 6.20
N ASN A 47 -14.10 -3.19 5.83
CA ASN A 47 -14.41 -4.57 5.49
C ASN A 47 -13.92 -4.89 4.08
N THR A 48 -12.78 -5.57 3.96
CA THR A 48 -12.15 -5.87 2.67
C THR A 48 -13.11 -6.56 1.69
N LEU A 49 -13.88 -7.55 2.15
CA LEU A 49 -14.73 -8.35 1.28
C LEU A 49 -15.95 -7.58 0.76
N ALA A 50 -16.42 -6.57 1.50
CA ALA A 50 -17.49 -5.70 1.04
C ALA A 50 -17.00 -4.63 0.04
N GLU A 51 -15.70 -4.35 0.05
CA GLU A 51 -15.10 -3.29 -0.76
C GLU A 51 -14.59 -3.82 -2.10
N ILE A 52 -14.25 -5.10 -2.23
CA ILE A 52 -13.63 -5.65 -3.45
C ILE A 52 -14.56 -6.63 -4.17
N ASN A 53 -14.45 -6.67 -5.50
CA ASN A 53 -14.92 -7.82 -6.26
C ASN A 53 -13.86 -8.92 -6.18
N LEU A 54 -14.13 -9.93 -5.35
CA LEU A 54 -13.17 -11.00 -5.07
C LEU A 54 -12.80 -11.82 -6.32
N ASP A 55 -13.77 -12.08 -7.19
CA ASP A 55 -13.58 -12.89 -8.38
C ASP A 55 -12.70 -12.15 -9.39
N TYR A 56 -13.01 -10.87 -9.66
CA TYR A 56 -12.19 -10.03 -10.54
C TYR A 56 -10.76 -9.85 -10.04
N VAL A 57 -10.59 -9.64 -8.72
CA VAL A 57 -9.27 -9.48 -8.11
C VAL A 57 -8.43 -10.76 -8.25
N ARG A 58 -9.05 -11.93 -8.09
CA ARG A 58 -8.39 -13.22 -8.27
C ARG A 58 -8.02 -13.46 -9.72
N GLU A 59 -8.94 -13.21 -10.65
CA GLU A 59 -8.74 -13.38 -12.09
C GLU A 59 -7.64 -12.48 -12.63
N GLN A 60 -7.59 -11.22 -12.19
CA GLN A 60 -6.60 -10.23 -12.64
C GLN A 60 -5.32 -10.22 -11.81
N HIS A 61 -5.18 -11.14 -10.83
CA HIS A 61 -4.04 -11.22 -9.92
C HIS A 61 -3.69 -9.89 -9.22
N ILE A 62 -4.72 -9.09 -8.90
CA ILE A 62 -4.55 -7.78 -8.26
C ILE A 62 -4.18 -8.00 -6.79
N LYS A 63 -3.10 -7.36 -6.33
CA LYS A 63 -2.69 -7.44 -4.94
C LYS A 63 -3.63 -6.64 -4.06
N VAL A 64 -4.13 -7.25 -2.98
CA VAL A 64 -4.94 -6.57 -1.96
C VAL A 64 -4.13 -6.48 -0.68
N VAL A 65 -3.94 -5.25 -0.19
CA VAL A 65 -3.13 -4.97 1.01
C VAL A 65 -3.92 -4.06 1.94
N ARG A 66 -3.80 -4.27 3.25
CA ARG A 66 -4.36 -3.38 4.27
C ARG A 66 -3.26 -2.46 4.78
N ARG A 67 -3.50 -1.14 4.75
CA ARG A 67 -2.56 -0.14 5.30
C ARG A 67 -2.84 0.14 6.78
N MET A 68 -1.86 0.72 7.46
CA MET A 68 -1.94 1.04 8.89
C MET A 68 -2.76 2.30 9.20
N SER A 69 -2.88 3.22 8.25
CA SER A 69 -3.70 4.42 8.41
C SER A 69 -5.20 4.13 8.20
N GLY A 70 -6.03 4.97 8.83
CA GLY A 70 -7.47 5.00 8.60
C GLY A 70 -7.84 5.62 7.24
N GLY A 71 -9.09 6.09 7.12
CA GLY A 71 -9.63 6.67 5.89
C GLY A 71 -10.24 5.63 4.94
N GLY A 72 -10.70 6.10 3.77
CA GLY A 72 -11.36 5.27 2.76
C GLY A 72 -10.40 4.40 1.95
N ARG A 73 -11.00 3.58 1.08
CA ARG A 73 -10.29 2.74 0.11
C ARG A 73 -9.74 3.63 -1.00
N TYR A 74 -8.53 3.31 -1.45
CA TYR A 74 -8.02 3.81 -2.72
C TYR A 74 -7.51 2.64 -3.56
N ILE A 75 -7.76 2.72 -4.86
CA ILE A 75 -7.31 1.75 -5.85
C ILE A 75 -6.15 2.41 -6.58
N THR A 76 -4.97 1.80 -6.52
CA THR A 76 -3.87 2.20 -7.39
C THR A 76 -4.02 1.43 -8.69
N ILE A 77 -4.68 2.06 -9.66
CA ILE A 77 -4.62 1.65 -11.07
C ILE A 77 -3.48 2.46 -11.68
N GLN A 78 -2.36 1.80 -11.98
CA GLN A 78 -1.40 2.36 -12.94
C GLN A 78 -2.03 2.17 -14.31
N GLU A 79 -2.79 3.16 -14.77
CA GLU A 79 -2.99 3.31 -16.21
C GLU A 79 -1.64 3.63 -16.85
N ILE A 80 -1.41 3.02 -18.01
CA ILE A 80 -0.20 3.12 -18.85
C ILE A 80 0.15 4.59 -19.11
#